data_AF-A0A1E1W536-F1
#
_entry.id   AF-A0A1E1W536-F1
#
_cell.length_a   1.000
_cell.length_b   1.000
_cell.length_c   1.000
_cell.angle_alpha   90.00
_cell.angle_beta   90.00
_cell.angle_gamma   90.00
#
_symmetry.space_group_name_H-M   'P 1'
#
loop_
_entity.id
_entity.type
_entity.pdbx_description
1 polymer ?
#
loop_
_entity_poly.entity_id
_entity_poly.type
_entity_poly.pdbx_seq_one_letter_code
_entity_poly.pdbx_strand_id
1 'polypeptide(L)'
;MFIYMSKKIAIPKQANVTCIAWNHSSGYIAVGGEEGMLKVLKLESGGGGNLSMNLSLEGHTGELKVAVWNEVFQKLTTSDEHGVIIVWMLYKGSWYEEMINNRNKSTVTGMAWGSDGQ
;
A
#
# COMPACT_ATOMS: atom_id res chain seq x y z
N MET A 1 23.44 11.78 9.36
CA MET A 1 22.82 10.46 9.57
C MET A 1 21.38 10.44 8.99
N PHE A 2 21.20 10.78 7.71
CA PHE A 2 19.89 10.72 7.03
C PHE A 2 19.96 10.00 5.67
N ILE A 3 21.14 9.52 5.28
CA ILE A 3 21.43 9.01 3.93
C ILE A 3 21.35 7.47 3.86
N TYR A 4 21.28 6.77 5.01
CA TYR A 4 21.36 5.31 5.02
C TYR A 4 20.03 4.60 4.69
N MET A 5 18.88 5.19 5.04
CA MET A 5 17.55 4.58 4.81
C MET A 5 17.00 4.84 3.41
N SER A 6 17.40 5.92 2.73
CA SER A 6 16.85 6.26 1.41
C SER A 6 17.29 5.30 0.29
N LYS A 7 18.29 4.43 0.53
CA LYS A 7 18.82 3.51 -0.48
C LYS A 7 18.10 2.16 -0.51
N LYS A 8 17.40 1.76 0.56
CA LYS A 8 16.71 0.46 0.65
C LYS A 8 15.27 0.52 0.18
N ILE A 9 14.63 1.66 0.34
CA ILE A 9 13.27 1.89 -0.10
C ILE A 9 13.38 2.53 -1.49
N ALA A 10 13.30 1.72 -2.55
CA ALA A 10 13.29 2.13 -3.96
C ALA A 10 12.04 2.96 -4.33
N ILE A 11 11.77 4.03 -3.57
CA ILE A 11 10.86 5.11 -3.92
C ILE A 11 11.68 6.13 -4.74
N PRO A 12 11.15 6.65 -5.86
CA PRO A 12 11.84 7.66 -6.65
C PRO A 12 12.29 8.84 -5.78
N LYS A 13 13.50 9.34 -6.05
CA LYS A 13 14.03 10.51 -5.35
C LYS A 13 13.10 11.69 -5.67
N GLN A 14 12.44 12.26 -4.64
CA GLN A 14 11.40 13.32 -4.73
C GLN A 14 9.95 12.86 -4.94
N ALA A 15 9.62 11.58 -4.78
CA ALA A 15 8.23 11.18 -4.82
C ALA A 15 7.44 11.77 -3.63
N ASN A 16 6.32 12.43 -3.92
CA ASN A 16 5.38 12.90 -2.91
C ASN A 16 4.58 11.71 -2.37
N VAL A 17 4.79 11.42 -1.09
CA VAL A 17 4.04 10.39 -0.37
C VAL A 17 2.77 11.03 0.19
N THR A 18 1.62 10.47 -0.16
CA THR A 18 0.30 11.04 0.13
C THR A 18 -0.45 10.21 1.16
N CYS A 19 -0.20 8.90 1.23
CA CYS A 19 -0.77 8.03 2.25
C CYS A 19 0.21 6.90 2.64
N ILE A 20 0.07 6.43 3.88
CA ILE A 20 0.81 5.29 4.41
C ILE A 20 -0.12 4.42 5.26
N ALA A 21 0.11 3.12 5.28
CA ALA A 21 -0.62 2.20 6.13
C ALA A 21 0.28 1.05 6.60
N TRP A 22 0.17 0.68 7.87
CA TRP A 22 0.95 -0.39 8.50
C TRP A 22 0.05 -1.60 8.76
N ASN A 23 0.50 -2.80 8.39
CA ASN A 23 -0.05 -4.08 8.82
C ASN A 23 0.81 -4.63 9.97
N HIS A 24 0.30 -4.52 11.20
CA HIS A 24 1.09 -4.75 12.41
C HIS A 24 1.39 -6.22 12.64
N SER A 25 0.41 -7.09 12.35
CA SER A 25 0.54 -8.54 12.48
C SER A 25 1.59 -9.14 11.53
N SER A 26 1.67 -8.65 10.30
CA SER A 26 2.47 -9.27 9.24
C SER A 26 3.71 -8.46 8.82
N GLY A 27 3.88 -7.26 9.38
CA GLY A 27 5.06 -6.41 9.16
C GLY A 27 5.11 -5.73 7.78
N TYR A 28 3.96 -5.60 7.11
CA TYR A 28 3.88 -4.91 5.82
C TYR A 28 3.61 -3.42 6.00
N ILE A 29 4.18 -2.61 5.09
CA ILE A 29 3.92 -1.18 4.99
C ILE A 29 3.50 -0.90 3.55
N ALA A 30 2.33 -0.28 3.38
CA ALA A 30 1.91 0.31 2.12
C ALA A 30 2.29 1.79 2.11
N VAL A 31 2.85 2.24 0.98
CA VAL A 31 3.20 3.64 0.73
C VAL A 31 2.57 4.05 -0.59
N GLY A 32 1.64 4.99 -0.53
CA GLY A 32 1.00 5.59 -1.70
C GLY A 32 1.54 6.98 -1.98
N GLY A 33 1.51 7.38 -3.24
CA GLY A 33 1.88 8.73 -3.67
C GLY A 33 1.15 9.16 -4.93
N GLU A 34 1.72 10.18 -5.58
CA GLU A 34 1.25 10.73 -6.85
C GLU A 34 1.45 9.74 -8.02
N GLU A 35 0.75 10.00 -9.12
CA GLU A 35 0.90 9.27 -10.40
C GLU A 35 0.78 7.73 -10.27
N GLY A 36 -0.13 7.25 -9.42
CA GLY A 36 -0.36 5.83 -9.22
C GLY A 36 0.74 5.09 -8.44
N MET A 37 1.71 5.81 -7.84
CA MET A 37 2.76 5.18 -7.07
C MET A 37 2.19 4.44 -5.85
N LEU A 38 2.24 3.12 -5.89
CA LEU A 38 1.95 2.25 -4.74
C LEU A 38 3.10 1.28 -4.51
N LYS A 39 3.72 1.36 -3.33
CA LYS A 39 4.76 0.44 -2.86
C LYS A 39 4.26 -0.37 -1.68
N VAL A 40 4.57 -1.67 -1.69
CA VAL A 40 4.39 -2.56 -0.53
C VAL A 40 5.76 -3.07 -0.09
N LEU A 41 6.08 -2.78 1.17
CA LEU A 41 7.33 -3.12 1.83
C LEU A 41 7.05 -4.15 2.92
N LYS A 42 8.00 -5.04 3.20
CA LYS A 42 7.94 -5.93 4.36
C LYS A 42 9.18 -5.75 5.23
N LEU A 43 8.97 -5.44 6.50
CA LEU A 43 10.03 -5.36 7.50
C LEU A 43 10.26 -6.74 8.13
N GLU A 44 11.53 -7.11 8.27
CA GLU A 44 11.93 -8.30 9.01
C GLU A 44 11.95 -8.04 10.52
N SER A 45 11.33 -8.93 11.28
CA SER A 45 11.32 -8.91 12.75
C SER A 45 12.69 -9.35 13.27
N GLY A 46 13.62 -8.41 13.47
CA GLY A 46 14.98 -8.75 13.91
C GLY A 46 15.89 -7.59 14.28
N GLY A 47 15.35 -6.40 14.56
CA GLY A 47 16.10 -5.24 15.06
C GLY A 47 17.01 -4.53 14.04
N GLY A 48 17.21 -5.09 12.84
CA GLY A 48 18.12 -4.54 11.82
C GLY A 48 17.50 -3.62 10.77
N GLY A 49 16.18 -3.39 10.79
CA GLY A 49 15.49 -2.57 9.78
C GLY A 49 15.68 -3.06 8.34
N ASN A 50 15.87 -4.37 8.15
CA ASN A 50 16.00 -4.96 6.82
C ASN A 50 14.62 -5.15 6.18
N LEU A 51 14.58 -4.97 4.87
CA LEU A 51 13.39 -5.18 4.05
C LEU A 51 13.50 -6.53 3.34
N SER A 52 12.54 -7.42 3.56
CA SER A 52 12.41 -8.67 2.80
C SER A 52 11.54 -8.53 1.55
N MET A 53 10.76 -7.46 1.47
CA MET A 53 9.95 -7.13 0.30
C MET A 53 9.99 -5.64 0.01
N ASN A 54 10.05 -5.31 -1.27
CA ASN A 54 9.88 -3.96 -1.81
C ASN A 54 9.30 -4.06 -3.22
N LEU A 55 7.98 -4.06 -3.33
CA LEU A 55 7.25 -4.26 -4.58
C LEU A 55 6.47 -3.00 -4.96
N SER A 56 6.43 -2.71 -6.25
CA SER A 56 5.44 -1.79 -6.82
C SER A 56 4.17 -2.57 -7.16
N LEU A 57 3.01 -2.02 -6.84
CA LEU A 57 1.73 -2.52 -7.30
C LEU A 57 1.18 -1.53 -8.33
N GLU A 58 0.78 -2.02 -9.50
CA GLU A 58 0.31 -1.22 -10.62
C GLU A 58 -1.19 -1.44 -10.82
N GLY A 59 -1.95 -0.35 -11.01
CA GLY A 59 -3.40 -0.41 -11.19
C GLY A 59 -4.09 0.95 -10.97
N HIS A 60 -3.47 1.80 -10.14
CA HIS A 60 -3.85 3.20 -10.01
C HIS A 60 -3.13 4.06 -11.04
N THR A 61 -3.80 5.12 -11.49
CA THR A 61 -3.21 6.14 -12.39
C THR A 61 -3.19 7.54 -11.76
N GLY A 62 -3.97 7.76 -10.71
CA GLY A 62 -4.05 9.03 -10.00
C GLY A 62 -3.30 9.01 -8.67
N GLU A 63 -3.31 10.15 -7.97
CA GLU A 63 -2.79 10.27 -6.62
C GLU A 63 -3.52 9.32 -5.66
N LEU A 64 -2.78 8.45 -4.96
CA LEU A 64 -3.37 7.60 -3.92
C LEU A 64 -3.83 8.46 -2.74
N LYS A 65 -5.08 8.26 -2.31
CA LYS A 65 -5.68 9.04 -1.21
C LYS A 65 -5.77 8.24 0.08
N VAL A 66 -6.09 6.95 -0.02
CA VAL A 66 -6.36 6.10 1.14
C VAL A 66 -5.71 4.74 0.93
N ALA A 67 -5.11 4.21 1.99
CA ALA A 67 -4.62 2.85 2.08
C ALA A 67 -5.02 2.28 3.44
N VAL A 68 -5.62 1.10 3.47
CA VAL A 68 -6.03 0.42 4.72
C VAL A 68 -5.78 -1.07 4.62
N TRP A 69 -5.37 -1.67 5.74
CA TRP A 69 -5.13 -3.10 5.83
C TRP A 69 -6.32 -3.82 6.43
N ASN A 70 -6.66 -4.95 5.84
CA ASN A 70 -7.38 -6.03 6.50
C ASN A 70 -6.33 -6.99 7.06
N GLU A 71 -6.01 -6.85 8.34
CA GLU A 71 -5.00 -7.69 8.97
C GLU A 71 -5.47 -9.14 9.14
N VAL A 72 -6.78 -9.37 9.28
CA VAL A 72 -7.37 -10.71 9.47
C VAL A 72 -7.16 -11.58 8.23
N PHE A 73 -7.39 -11.02 7.05
CA PHE A 73 -7.29 -11.75 5.77
C PHE A 73 -6.07 -11.36 4.94
N GLN A 74 -5.15 -10.57 5.50
CA GLN A 74 -3.94 -10.10 4.83
C GLN A 74 -4.21 -9.42 3.48
N LYS A 75 -5.20 -8.51 3.45
CA LYS A 75 -5.55 -7.74 2.27
C LYS A 75 -5.19 -6.28 2.44
N LEU A 76 -4.81 -5.63 1.35
CA LEU A 76 -4.62 -4.18 1.29
C LEU A 76 -5.75 -3.59 0.45
N THR A 77 -6.38 -2.51 0.91
CA THR A 77 -7.31 -1.74 0.10
C THR A 77 -6.76 -0.36 -0.13
N THR A 78 -6.67 0.04 -1.39
CA THR A 78 -6.20 1.36 -1.79
C THR A 78 -7.24 2.07 -2.62
N SER A 79 -7.20 3.40 -2.60
CA SER A 79 -7.99 4.22 -3.52
C SER A 79 -7.23 5.43 -4.02
N ASP A 80 -7.56 5.90 -5.22
CA ASP A 80 -6.98 7.11 -5.82
C ASP A 80 -7.98 8.28 -5.96
N GLU A 81 -7.46 9.42 -6.44
CA GLU A 81 -8.22 10.65 -6.66
C GLU A 81 -9.35 10.51 -7.69
N HIS A 82 -9.22 9.57 -8.64
CA HIS A 82 -10.24 9.28 -9.66
C HIS A 82 -11.37 8.40 -9.13
N GLY A 83 -11.22 7.87 -7.91
CA GLY A 83 -12.22 7.01 -7.27
C GLY A 83 -12.10 5.55 -7.66
N VAL A 84 -10.95 5.11 -8.18
CA VAL A 84 -10.60 3.70 -8.30
C VAL A 84 -10.30 3.18 -6.90
N ILE A 85 -10.87 2.03 -6.56
CA ILE A 85 -10.62 1.28 -5.33
C ILE A 85 -10.11 -0.09 -5.76
N ILE A 86 -8.98 -0.52 -5.20
CA ILE A 86 -8.41 -1.83 -5.47
C ILE A 86 -8.22 -2.58 -4.15
N VAL A 87 -8.68 -3.83 -4.10
CA VAL A 87 -8.36 -4.77 -3.03
C VAL A 87 -7.27 -5.69 -3.54
N TRP A 88 -6.16 -5.73 -2.84
CA TRP A 88 -5.00 -6.55 -3.13
C TRP A 88 -4.92 -7.72 -2.17
N MET A 89 -4.57 -8.89 -2.71
CA MET A 89 -4.32 -10.11 -1.93
C MET A 89 -2.93 -10.65 -2.18
N LEU A 90 -2.31 -11.20 -1.14
CA LEU A 90 -1.04 -11.91 -1.27
C LEU A 90 -1.33 -13.40 -1.54
N TYR A 91 -0.88 -13.89 -2.69
CA TYR A 91 -1.00 -15.30 -3.05
C TYR A 91 0.35 -15.85 -3.52
N LYS A 92 0.82 -16.94 -2.88
CA LYS A 92 2.09 -17.61 -3.23
C LYS A 92 3.30 -16.66 -3.33
N GLY A 93 3.34 -15.63 -2.47
CA GLY A 93 4.46 -14.68 -2.40
C GLY A 93 4.36 -13.47 -3.32
N SER A 94 3.30 -13.36 -4.12
CA SER A 94 3.05 -12.23 -5.02
C SER A 94 1.71 -11.55 -4.71
N TRP A 95 1.66 -10.23 -4.90
CA TRP A 95 0.45 -9.45 -4.74
C TRP A 95 -0.37 -9.42 -6.03
N TYR A 96 -1.69 -9.52 -5.90
CA TYR A 96 -2.63 -9.53 -7.01
C TYR A 96 -3.84 -8.65 -6.69
N GLU A 97 -4.44 -8.10 -7.75
CA GLU A 97 -5.75 -7.44 -7.70
C GLU A 97 -6.83 -8.50 -7.49
N GLU A 98 -7.47 -8.51 -6.33
CA GLU A 98 -8.62 -9.37 -6.05
C GLU A 98 -9.92 -8.73 -6.55
N MET A 99 -10.04 -7.40 -6.39
CA MET A 99 -11.21 -6.64 -6.79
C MET A 99 -10.80 -5.23 -7.22
N ILE A 100 -11.43 -4.73 -8.29
CA ILE A 100 -11.36 -3.34 -8.71
C ILE A 100 -12.78 -2.77 -8.75
N ASN A 101 -12.98 -1.62 -8.10
CA ASN A 101 -14.21 -0.84 -8.19
C ASN A 101 -13.87 0.59 -8.61
N ASN A 102 -14.42 1.03 -9.74
CA ASN A 102 -14.22 2.38 -10.23
C ASN A 102 -15.50 3.22 -10.08
N ARG A 103 -15.46 4.20 -9.18
CA ARG A 103 -16.60 5.07 -8.91
C ARG A 103 -16.83 6.13 -9.98
N ASN A 104 -15.81 6.50 -10.78
CA ASN A 104 -15.84 7.47 -11.89
C ASN A 104 -16.40 8.89 -11.59
N LYS A 105 -16.82 9.18 -10.35
CA LYS A 105 -17.60 10.40 -10.02
C LYS A 105 -17.25 11.02 -8.68
N SER A 106 -16.38 10.41 -7.88
CA SER A 106 -16.06 10.90 -6.54
C SER A 106 -14.80 10.27 -6.00
N THR A 107 -14.01 11.06 -5.30
CA THR A 107 -12.85 10.62 -4.54
C THR A 107 -13.27 9.94 -3.24
N VAL A 108 -12.58 8.87 -2.87
CA VAL A 108 -12.74 8.21 -1.57
C VAL A 108 -11.86 8.92 -0.56
N THR A 109 -12.47 9.41 0.53
CA THR A 109 -11.76 10.17 1.58
C THR A 109 -11.49 9.35 2.84
N GLY A 110 -12.10 8.17 2.96
CA GLY A 110 -11.90 7.28 4.09
C GLY A 110 -12.40 5.88 3.78
N MET A 111 -11.72 4.88 4.34
CA MET A 111 -12.08 3.46 4.28
C MET A 111 -11.73 2.81 5.61
N ALA A 112 -12.44 1.74 5.95
CA ALA A 112 -12.12 0.90 7.10
C ALA A 112 -12.65 -0.50 6.83
N TRP A 113 -11.95 -1.50 7.35
CA TRP A 113 -12.43 -2.87 7.42
C TRP A 113 -13.16 -3.10 8.74
N GLY A 114 -14.20 -3.94 8.72
CA GLY A 114 -14.84 -4.41 9.96
C GLY A 114 -13.83 -5.15 10.85
N SER A 115 -14.13 -5.25 12.15
CA SER A 115 -13.26 -5.94 13.11
C SER A 115 -13.14 -7.45 12.84
N ASP A 116 -14.17 -8.03 12.22
CA ASP A 116 -14.19 -9.41 11.73
C ASP A 116 -13.56 -9.58 10.34
N GLY A 117 -13.22 -8.45 9.69
CA GLY A 117 -12.56 -8.41 8.40
C GLY A 117 -13.44 -8.83 7.22
N GLN A 118 -14.74 -9.09 7.42
CA GLN A 118 -15.67 -9.48 6.37
C GLN A 118 -16.40 -8.28 5.74
#